data_AF-A0A413B3A7-F1
#
_entry.id   AF-A0A413B3A7-F1
#
_cell.length_a   1.000
_cell.length_b   1.000
_cell.length_c   1.000
_cell.angle_alpha   90.00
_cell.angle_beta   90.00
_cell.angle_gamma   90.00
#
_symmetry.space_group_name_H-M   'P 1'
#
loop_
_entity.id
_entity.type
_entity.pdbx_description
1 polymer ?
#
loop_
_entity_poly.entity_id
_entity_poly.type
_entity_poly.pdbx_seq_one_letter_code
_entity_poly.pdbx_strand_id
1 'polypeptide(L)'
;MNNQFIQRVIFDWNRIDNDSYLKGIEAFKGIEKLDFNKPITFFVGENGSGKSTLLEALAVAHGFNPEGGTKNYVFSTHDTHSELCDAIRIAKGYRKEKWGYFLRAE
;
A
#
# COMPACT_ATOMS: atom_id res chain seq x y z
N MET A 1 12.49 19.34 7.56
CA MET A 1 11.22 18.99 6.88
C MET A 1 11.37 17.62 6.25
N ASN A 2 10.32 16.79 6.29
CA ASN A 2 10.33 15.47 5.64
C ASN A 2 10.21 15.65 4.11
N ASN A 3 11.23 15.22 3.36
CA ASN A 3 11.32 15.35 1.91
C ASN A 3 10.83 14.11 1.14
N GLN A 4 10.25 13.11 1.81
CA GLN A 4 9.69 11.93 1.13
C GLN A 4 8.47 12.31 0.27
N PHE A 5 8.33 11.65 -0.89
CA PHE A 5 7.15 11.76 -1.74
C PHE A 5 5.91 11.16 -1.06
N ILE A 6 6.08 10.00 -0.42
CA ILE A 6 5.09 9.38 0.46
C ILE A 6 5.58 9.57 1.89
N GLN A 7 4.81 10.25 2.72
CA GLN A 7 5.20 10.56 4.10
C GLN A 7 4.56 9.60 5.11
N ARG A 8 3.32 9.20 4.87
CA ARG A 8 2.58 8.31 5.77
C ARG A 8 1.50 7.55 5.02
N VAL A 9 1.15 6.39 5.55
CA VAL A 9 -0.07 5.64 5.22
C VAL A 9 -0.94 5.57 6.45
N ILE A 10 -2.24 5.81 6.29
CA ILE A 10 -3.24 5.77 7.35
C ILE A 10 -4.22 4.66 7.02
N PHE A 11 -4.55 3.83 8.00
CA PHE A 11 -5.46 2.70 7.86
C PHE A 11 -6.85 3.09 8.37
N ASP A 12 -7.87 2.86 7.54
CA ASP A 12 -9.29 3.06 7.83
C ASP A 12 -9.97 1.69 7.96
N TRP A 13 -9.73 1.02 9.09
CA TRP A 13 -10.22 -0.34 9.35
C TRP A 13 -11.75 -0.48 9.36
N ASN A 14 -12.48 0.64 9.43
CA ASN A 14 -13.94 0.66 9.30
C ASN A 14 -14.40 0.32 7.88
N ARG A 15 -13.51 0.41 6.88
CA ARG A 15 -13.77 0.01 5.49
C ARG A 15 -13.53 -1.47 5.22
N ILE A 16 -12.98 -2.20 6.18
CA ILE A 16 -12.68 -3.63 6.07
C ILE A 16 -13.71 -4.41 6.87
N ASP A 17 -14.31 -5.44 6.26
CA ASP A 17 -15.26 -6.31 6.93
C ASP A 17 -14.64 -6.98 8.15
N ASN A 18 -15.45 -7.28 9.16
CA ASN A 18 -14.96 -7.90 10.41
C ASN A 18 -14.40 -9.31 10.20
N ASP A 19 -14.91 -10.02 9.20
CA ASP A 19 -14.49 -11.38 8.85
C ASP A 19 -13.39 -11.41 7.78
N SER A 20 -12.91 -10.25 7.32
CA SER A 20 -11.84 -10.16 6.32
C SER A 20 -10.53 -10.75 6.85
N TYR A 21 -9.86 -11.55 6.01
CA TYR A 21 -8.57 -12.17 6.35
C TYR A 21 -7.51 -11.15 6.77
N LEU A 22 -7.64 -9.89 6.32
CA LEU A 22 -6.75 -8.79 6.66
C LEU A 22 -6.68 -8.53 8.17
N LYS A 23 -7.79 -8.70 8.88
CA LYS A 23 -7.85 -8.58 10.35
C LYS A 23 -7.19 -9.76 11.07
N GLY A 24 -6.98 -10.88 10.36
CA GLY A 24 -6.24 -12.04 10.85
C GLY A 24 -4.72 -11.91 10.74
N ILE A 25 -4.20 -11.00 9.92
CA ILE A 25 -2.75 -10.78 9.77
C ILE A 25 -2.22 -10.10 11.02
N GLU A 26 -1.34 -10.79 11.75
CA GLU A 26 -0.79 -10.30 13.02
C GLU A 26 -0.10 -8.93 12.87
N ALA A 27 0.65 -8.74 11.78
CA ALA A 27 1.36 -7.49 11.52
C ALA A 27 0.44 -6.27 11.30
N PHE A 28 -0.86 -6.49 11.06
CA PHE A 28 -1.84 -5.44 10.89
C PHE A 28 -2.66 -5.16 12.15
N LYS A 29 -2.53 -5.97 13.20
CA LYS A 29 -3.27 -5.73 14.44
C LYS A 29 -2.82 -4.44 15.11
N GLY A 30 -3.78 -3.55 15.35
CA GLY A 30 -3.55 -2.27 16.02
C GLY A 30 -2.75 -1.24 15.23
N ILE A 31 -2.42 -1.49 13.94
CA ILE A 31 -1.75 -0.50 13.11
C ILE A 31 -2.75 0.57 12.65
N GLU A 32 -2.58 1.80 13.11
CA GLU A 32 -3.43 2.91 12.63
C GLU A 32 -2.74 3.70 11.51
N LYS A 33 -1.40 3.73 11.54
CA LYS A 33 -0.58 4.46 10.59
C LYS A 33 0.82 3.88 10.47
N LEU A 34 1.45 4.15 9.33
CA LEU A 34 2.85 3.86 9.05
C LEU A 34 3.55 5.12 8.52
N ASP A 35 4.59 5.59 9.19
CA ASP A 35 5.37 6.77 8.82
C ASP A 35 6.63 6.40 8.01
N PHE A 36 6.83 7.05 6.87
CA PHE A 36 8.01 6.89 6.02
C PHE A 36 9.01 8.01 6.27
N ASN A 37 10.06 7.67 7.03
CA ASN A 37 11.10 8.61 7.43
C ASN A 37 12.38 8.48 6.58
N LYS A 38 12.46 7.47 5.72
CA LYS A 38 13.62 7.17 4.87
C LYS A 38 13.18 6.99 3.41
N PRO A 39 14.01 7.39 2.43
CA PRO A 39 13.70 7.18 1.00
C PRO A 39 13.61 5.72 0.59
N ILE A 40 14.28 4.84 1.34
CA ILE A 40 14.24 3.40 1.14
C ILE A 40 13.70 2.78 2.42
N THR A 41 12.64 1.98 2.27
CA THR A 41 11.97 1.28 3.37
C THR A 41 11.85 -0.20 2.98
N PHE A 42 12.29 -1.08 3.86
CA PHE A 42 12.19 -2.53 3.67
C PHE A 42 11.11 -3.09 4.58
N PHE A 43 10.25 -3.94 4.03
CA PHE A 43 9.32 -4.76 4.80
C PHE A 43 9.89 -6.18 4.88
N VAL A 44 10.12 -6.67 6.10
CA VAL A 44 10.74 -7.97 6.35
C VAL A 44 9.84 -8.77 7.31
N GLY A 45 9.75 -10.08 7.11
CA GLY A 45 8.89 -10.98 7.87
C GLY A 45 8.69 -12.31 7.14
N GLU A 46 8.03 -13.26 7.78
CA GLU A 46 7.78 -14.61 7.25
C GLU A 46 6.75 -14.63 6.11
N ASN A 47 6.69 -15.73 5.35
CA ASN A 47 5.64 -15.90 4.34
C ASN A 47 4.25 -15.84 4.99
N GLY A 48 3.31 -15.13 4.35
CA GLY A 48 1.98 -14.89 4.92
C GLY A 48 1.90 -13.71 5.90
N SER A 49 3.00 -13.04 6.23
CA SER A 49 2.99 -11.90 7.18
C SER A 49 2.36 -10.59 6.64
N GLY A 50 1.72 -10.60 5.47
CA GLY A 50 1.07 -9.43 4.86
C GLY A 50 1.99 -8.45 4.11
N LYS A 51 3.27 -8.77 3.87
CA LYS A 51 4.22 -7.88 3.16
C LYS A 51 3.75 -7.53 1.74
N SER A 52 3.47 -8.55 0.92
CA SER A 52 3.04 -8.36 -0.47
C SER A 52 1.68 -7.67 -0.53
N THR A 53 0.76 -8.03 0.38
CA THR A 53 -0.54 -7.38 0.55
C THR A 53 -0.42 -5.89 0.82
N LEU A 54 0.45 -5.49 1.77
CA LEU A 54 0.70 -4.08 2.06
C LEU A 54 1.33 -3.37 0.86
N LEU A 55 2.33 -3.98 0.22
CA LEU A 55 3.03 -3.36 -0.92
C LEU A 55 2.10 -3.14 -2.11
N GLU A 56 1.25 -4.12 -2.42
CA GLU A 56 0.23 -4.02 -3.46
C GLU A 56 -0.80 -2.94 -3.12
N ALA A 57 -1.34 -2.94 -1.89
CA ALA A 57 -2.27 -1.92 -1.45
C ALA A 57 -1.69 -0.51 -1.59
N LEU A 58 -0.43 -0.31 -1.20
CA LEU A 58 0.29 0.94 -1.37
C LEU A 58 0.44 1.34 -2.84
N ALA A 59 0.79 0.40 -3.71
CA ALA A 59 0.94 0.66 -5.13
C ALA A 59 -0.40 1.10 -5.76
N VAL A 60 -1.47 0.35 -5.50
CA VAL A 60 -2.81 0.60 -6.02
C VAL A 60 -3.38 1.91 -5.49
N ALA A 61 -3.33 2.14 -4.17
CA ALA A 61 -3.76 3.40 -3.56
C ALA A 61 -2.94 4.61 -4.04
N HIS A 62 -1.71 4.39 -4.51
CA HIS A 62 -0.88 5.42 -5.13
C HIS A 62 -1.19 5.68 -6.61
N GLY A 63 -2.03 4.84 -7.22
CA GLY A 63 -2.46 4.91 -8.62
C GLY A 63 -1.60 4.11 -9.60
N PHE A 64 -0.89 3.08 -9.14
CA PHE A 64 -0.24 2.11 -10.02
C PHE A 64 -1.22 0.99 -10.41
N ASN A 65 -0.95 0.34 -11.55
CA ASN A 65 -1.63 -0.88 -11.90
C ASN A 65 -1.22 -2.00 -10.91
N PRO A 66 -2.18 -2.74 -10.34
CA PRO A 66 -1.88 -3.88 -9.49
C PRO A 66 -0.97 -4.96 -10.10
N GLU A 67 -0.99 -5.13 -11.43
CA GLU A 67 -0.10 -6.04 -12.17
C GLU A 67 1.34 -5.50 -12.30
N GLY A 68 1.61 -4.33 -11.73
CA GLY A 68 2.90 -3.65 -11.83
C GLY A 68 3.01 -2.75 -13.04
N GLY A 69 4.19 -2.13 -13.18
CA GLY A 69 4.49 -1.19 -14.25
C GLY A 69 4.35 0.28 -13.85
N THR A 70 4.24 1.13 -14.87
CA THR A 70 4.07 2.59 -14.70
C THR A 70 2.60 2.95 -14.51
N LYS A 71 2.31 4.20 -14.10
CA LYS A 71 0.95 4.73 -13.90
C LYS A 71 0.12 4.92 -15.19
N ASN A 72 0.64 4.56 -16.35
CA ASN A 72 0.07 4.95 -17.65
C ASN A 72 -1.15 4.13 -18.08
N TYR A 73 -1.62 3.20 -17.25
CA TYR A 73 -2.81 2.38 -17.52
C TYR A 73 -3.55 2.08 -16.21
N VAL A 74 -4.84 2.39 -16.16
CA VAL A 74 -5.74 1.96 -15.09
C VAL A 74 -6.62 0.87 -15.69
N PHE A 75 -6.33 -0.39 -15.37
CA PHE A 75 -7.26 -1.47 -15.64
C PHE A 75 -8.33 -1.43 -14.55
N SER A 76 -9.60 -1.31 -14.95
CA SER A 76 -10.75 -1.50 -14.07
C SER A 76 -11.07 -3.00 -13.97
N THR A 77 -10.11 -3.83 -13.62
CA THR A 77 -10.39 -5.22 -13.27
C THR A 77 -10.83 -5.21 -11.80
N HIS A 78 -12.14 -5.09 -11.59
CA HIS A 78 -12.71 -5.62 -10.36
C HIS A 78 -12.38 -7.12 -10.34
N ASP A 79 -11.79 -7.60 -9.24
CA ASP A 79 -11.94 -8.94 -8.65
C ASP A 79 -10.69 -9.69 -8.13
N THR A 80 -9.48 -9.10 -8.03
CA THR A 80 -8.36 -9.84 -7.38
C THR A 80 -7.46 -9.05 -6.43
N HIS A 81 -7.65 -7.74 -6.27
CA HIS A 81 -6.77 -6.94 -5.42
C HIS A 81 -7.24 -6.90 -3.97
N SER A 82 -6.29 -6.77 -3.05
CA SER A 82 -6.60 -6.71 -1.61
C SER A 82 -7.52 -5.53 -1.30
N GLU A 83 -8.61 -5.78 -0.56
CA GLU A 83 -9.51 -4.76 0.01
C GLU A 83 -8.75 -3.66 0.79
N LEU A 84 -7.52 -3.97 1.23
CA LEU A 84 -6.66 -3.02 1.92
C LEU A 84 -6.38 -1.76 1.09
N CYS A 85 -6.35 -1.84 -0.25
CA CYS A 85 -6.08 -0.67 -1.10
C CYS A 85 -7.13 0.44 -0.92
N ASP A 86 -8.39 0.08 -0.71
CA ASP A 86 -9.51 1.01 -0.49
C ASP A 86 -9.61 1.46 0.98
N ALA A 87 -9.01 0.69 1.88
CA ALA A 87 -8.96 0.97 3.31
C ALA A 87 -7.71 1.74 3.74
N ILE A 88 -6.83 2.14 2.82
CA ILE A 88 -5.67 2.99 3.16
C ILE A 88 -5.72 4.36 2.49
N ARG A 89 -5.15 5.35 3.16
CA ARG A 89 -4.94 6.69 2.61
C ARG A 89 -3.47 7.06 2.67
N ILE A 90 -2.93 7.49 1.53
CA ILE A 90 -1.53 7.90 1.41
C ILE A 90 -1.43 9.42 1.62
N ALA A 91 -0.72 9.83 2.67
CA ALA A 91 -0.30 11.22 2.85
C ALA A 91 0.98 11.47 2.06
N LYS A 92 0.90 12.36 1.07
CA LYS A 92 2.01 12.72 0.18
C LYS A 92 2.71 13.99 0.67
N GLY A 93 4.01 14.08 0.38
CA GLY A 93 4.78 15.30 0.60
C GLY A 93 4.43 16.41 -0.38
N TYR A 94 5.03 17.58 -0.18
CA TYR A 94 4.79 18.76 -1.03
C TYR A 94 5.30 18.61 -2.47
N ARG A 95 6.24 17.68 -2.70
CA ARG A 95 6.79 17.40 -4.02
C ARG A 95 5.97 16.30 -4.68
N LYS A 96 5.72 16.47 -5.98
CA LYS A 96 5.14 15.43 -6.82
C LYS A 96 6.24 14.68 -7.54
N GLU A 97 6.17 13.35 -7.50
CA GLU A 97 7.03 12.48 -8.29
C GLU A 97 6.75 12.67 -9.79
N LYS A 98 7.79 12.79 -10.62
CA LYS A 98 7.64 12.90 -12.08
C LYS A 98 7.32 11.56 -12.73
N TRP A 99 7.79 10.48 -12.12
CA TRP A 99 7.66 9.12 -12.60
C TRP A 99 7.75 8.17 -11.40
N GLY A 100 7.23 6.96 -11.58
CA GLY A 100 7.42 5.86 -10.65
C GLY A 100 7.07 4.53 -11.31
N TYR A 101 7.36 3.44 -10.61
CA TYR A 101 7.15 2.08 -11.10
C TYR A 101 6.82 1.16 -9.93
N PHE A 102 5.83 0.29 -10.12
CA PHE A 102 5.57 -0.82 -9.21
C PHE A 102 6.17 -2.09 -9.80
N LEU A 103 7.24 -2.59 -9.17
CA LEU A 103 7.91 -3.80 -9.59
C LEU A 103 7.31 -5.00 -8.86
N ARG A 104 6.88 -5.99 -9.63
CA ARG A 104 6.53 -7.33 -9.16
C ARG A 104 7.55 -8.31 -9.69
N ALA A 105 8.02 -9.19 -8.83
CA ALA A 105 8.75 -10.39 -9.22
C ALA A 105 7.81 -11.54 -8.86
N GLU A 106 6.98 -11.94 -9.81
CA GLU A 106 6.18 -13.15 -9.71
C GLU A 106 7.01 -14.37 -10.12
#